data_AF-A0AA97J741-F1
#
_entry.id   AF-A0AA97J741-F1
#
_cell.length_a   1.000
_cell.length_b   1.000
_cell.length_c   1.000
_cell.angle_alpha   90.00
_cell.angle_beta   90.00
_cell.angle_gamma   90.00
#
_symmetry.space_group_name_H-M   'P 1'
#
loop_
_entity.id
_entity.type
_entity.pdbx_description
1 polymer ?
#
loop_
_entity_poly.entity_id
_entity_poly.type
_entity_poly.pdbx_seq_one_letter_code
_entity_poly.pdbx_strand_id
1 'polypeptide(L)'
;MSECDAAASPSFEMTWSSTTSSGYCSQEDSDSELEQYFTARTSFIRKPHKEKDEQIDWEKPILSQTEIEQKIKEYNSQINSNLFMSLNKDGSYTGFIKVQLKLIRPVSVPANKKAPSIQDTRKSSLRSQAVKRRTSFYLPKDTIKHLHIISRTCASEVIEALLKKFMVVDNPRKFALFERTEKDDQVYLRKLSDEEQPLRLRLLAGPSEKALSFVLKENETGEVNWDAFSMPELQNFLRILQREEEEHVRQILQKYTHCRQKIQEALATQTPG
;
A
#
# COMPACT_ATOMS: atom_id res chain seq x y z
N MET A 1 -37.63 -40.17 49.41
CA MET A 1 -37.49 -39.99 50.88
C MET A 1 -36.01 -40.10 51.20
N SER A 2 -35.35 -39.16 51.87
CA SER A 2 -35.69 -37.75 52.20
C SER A 2 -34.37 -36.97 52.43
N GLU A 3 -34.44 -35.65 52.63
CA GLU A 3 -33.30 -34.71 52.64
C GLU A 3 -32.49 -34.62 53.97
N CYS A 4 -31.27 -34.05 53.86
CA CYS A 4 -30.55 -33.21 54.87
C CYS A 4 -30.08 -33.85 56.21
N ASP A 5 -29.06 -33.36 56.95
CA ASP A 5 -28.12 -32.22 56.77
C ASP A 5 -26.80 -32.34 57.60
N ALA A 6 -25.88 -31.37 57.41
CA ALA A 6 -24.96 -30.75 58.38
C ALA A 6 -23.94 -31.53 59.27
N ALA A 7 -22.67 -31.49 58.82
CA ALA A 7 -21.52 -30.79 59.45
C ALA A 7 -20.77 -31.25 60.75
N ALA A 8 -19.42 -31.22 60.61
CA ALA A 8 -18.36 -30.78 61.55
C ALA A 8 -17.78 -31.70 62.68
N SER A 9 -16.53 -32.16 62.45
CA SER A 9 -15.28 -31.93 63.24
C SER A 9 -15.26 -32.09 64.78
N PRO A 10 -14.12 -32.51 65.41
CA PRO A 10 -12.72 -32.28 65.02
C PRO A 10 -11.89 -33.61 65.02
N SER A 11 -10.57 -33.74 65.27
CA SER A 11 -9.44 -32.84 65.65
C SER A 11 -8.09 -33.50 65.32
N PHE A 12 -7.03 -32.73 64.99
CA PHE A 12 -5.64 -33.21 65.09
C PHE A 12 -4.63 -32.04 65.25
N GLU A 13 -3.84 -32.05 66.33
CA GLU A 13 -2.64 -31.22 66.49
C GLU A 13 -1.38 -32.11 66.27
N MET A 14 -0.32 -31.73 65.54
CA MET A 14 0.60 -30.57 65.59
C MET A 14 1.92 -30.86 66.34
N THR A 15 2.84 -31.54 65.68
CA THR A 15 4.31 -31.50 65.95
C THR A 15 5.03 -31.41 64.61
N TRP A 16 5.50 -30.26 64.10
CA TRP A 16 6.51 -29.31 64.60
C TRP A 16 7.96 -29.82 64.62
N SER A 17 8.65 -29.67 63.48
CA SER A 17 10.09 -29.42 63.42
C SER A 17 10.48 -28.71 62.10
N SER A 18 10.52 -27.38 62.11
CA SER A 18 11.12 -26.50 61.07
C SER A 18 12.66 -26.46 61.25
N THR A 19 13.54 -25.81 60.45
CA THR A 19 13.55 -24.82 59.33
C THR A 19 14.89 -25.06 58.57
N THR A 20 15.26 -24.59 57.37
CA THR A 20 14.96 -23.42 56.51
C THR A 20 14.63 -23.85 55.06
N SER A 21 14.11 -23.04 54.12
CA SER A 21 13.95 -21.58 53.92
C SER A 21 15.01 -20.86 53.05
N SER A 22 14.93 -21.03 51.73
CA SER A 22 15.09 -19.97 50.70
C SER A 22 14.58 -20.50 49.34
N GLY A 23 13.90 -19.76 48.46
CA GLY A 23 13.40 -18.39 48.60
C GLY A 23 13.29 -17.63 47.27
N TYR A 24 12.25 -17.92 46.46
CA TYR A 24 11.98 -17.34 45.12
C TYR A 24 13.07 -17.68 44.05
N CYS A 25 12.83 -17.57 42.74
CA CYS A 25 11.59 -17.35 41.98
C CYS A 25 11.58 -18.25 40.73
N SER A 26 10.40 -18.68 40.25
CA SER A 26 10.28 -19.24 38.89
C SER A 26 10.28 -18.09 37.87
N GLN A 27 11.46 -17.73 37.39
CA GLN A 27 11.59 -16.68 36.38
C GLN A 27 11.30 -17.25 34.98
N GLU A 28 10.03 -17.19 34.58
CA GLU A 28 9.59 -17.47 33.22
C GLU A 28 9.96 -16.29 32.28
N ASP A 29 11.25 -16.11 32.01
CA ASP A 29 11.75 -15.09 31.07
C ASP A 29 11.36 -15.45 29.62
N SER A 30 10.09 -15.17 29.30
CA SER A 30 9.56 -15.11 27.96
C SER A 30 10.17 -13.91 27.24
N ASP A 31 11.33 -14.12 26.61
CA ASP A 31 12.12 -13.11 25.87
C ASP A 31 11.44 -12.70 24.53
N SER A 32 10.15 -12.36 24.62
CA SER A 32 9.19 -12.15 23.54
C SER A 32 8.46 -10.80 23.63
N GLU A 33 8.63 -10.04 24.72
CA GLU A 33 8.20 -8.64 24.83
C GLU A 33 9.40 -7.68 24.92
N LEU A 34 9.90 -7.27 23.74
CA LEU A 34 10.62 -6.00 23.61
C LEU A 34 10.27 -5.29 22.29
N GLU A 35 8.98 -5.11 22.04
CA GLU A 35 8.59 -3.93 21.25
C GLU A 35 8.86 -2.67 22.11
N GLN A 36 9.57 -1.70 21.56
CA GLN A 36 8.98 -0.43 21.09
C GLN A 36 10.08 0.63 20.83
N TYR A 37 10.39 0.79 19.54
CA TYR A 37 10.83 2.02 18.84
C TYR A 37 11.75 3.03 19.54
N PHE A 38 12.86 3.38 18.88
CA PHE A 38 13.08 4.77 18.40
C PHE A 38 14.09 4.82 17.24
N THR A 39 13.56 4.75 16.01
CA THR A 39 14.24 5.15 14.76
C THR A 39 13.21 5.92 13.91
N ALA A 40 13.66 6.79 13.00
CA ALA A 40 12.77 7.69 12.26
C ALA A 40 11.66 6.94 11.51
N ARG A 41 10.41 7.40 11.66
CA ARG A 41 9.20 6.68 11.20
C ARG A 41 9.04 6.74 9.68
N THR A 42 9.66 5.81 8.95
CA THR A 42 9.16 5.41 7.63
C THR A 42 7.77 4.77 7.82
N SER A 43 6.81 5.07 6.94
CA SER A 43 5.39 4.82 7.18
C SER A 43 4.94 3.41 6.77
N PHE A 44 5.64 2.37 7.25
CA PHE A 44 5.48 0.98 6.81
C PHE A 44 5.20 -0.04 7.93
N ILE A 45 4.34 0.28 8.91
CA ILE A 45 3.57 -0.75 9.65
C ILE A 45 2.09 -0.35 9.70
N ARG A 46 1.31 -0.99 8.83
CA ARG A 46 0.02 -1.58 9.18
C ARG A 46 0.16 -3.06 8.84
N LYS A 47 -0.37 -3.99 9.65
CA LYS A 47 -0.52 -5.38 9.20
C LYS A 47 -1.49 -5.35 8.01
N PRO A 48 -1.06 -5.68 6.77
CA PRO A 48 -1.99 -5.72 5.65
C PRO A 48 -2.88 -6.94 5.81
N HIS A 49 -4.09 -6.87 5.26
CA HIS A 49 -4.77 -8.09 4.81
C HIS A 49 -3.84 -8.77 3.80
N LYS A 50 -3.78 -10.11 3.73
CA LYS A 50 -2.96 -10.80 2.71
C LYS A 50 -3.56 -10.65 1.30
N GLU A 51 -3.53 -9.44 0.74
CA GLU A 51 -3.41 -9.24 -0.70
C GLU A 51 -2.04 -9.84 -1.06
N LYS A 52 -2.04 -10.98 -1.76
CA LYS A 52 -0.81 -11.60 -2.29
C LYS A 52 -0.50 -10.91 -3.62
N ASP A 53 0.52 -10.07 -3.63
CA ASP A 53 1.08 -9.50 -4.86
C ASP A 53 1.92 -10.55 -5.62
N GLU A 54 1.32 -11.70 -5.91
CA GLU A 54 1.89 -12.70 -6.83
C GLU A 54 1.77 -12.14 -8.24
N GLN A 55 2.89 -11.65 -8.78
CA GLN A 55 3.01 -11.15 -10.15
C GLN A 55 2.89 -12.30 -11.15
N ILE A 56 1.67 -12.74 -11.41
CA ILE A 56 1.37 -13.68 -12.50
C ILE A 56 1.42 -12.87 -13.81
N ASP A 57 2.56 -12.96 -14.49
CA ASP A 57 2.73 -12.32 -15.79
C ASP A 57 2.02 -13.12 -16.88
N TRP A 58 0.76 -12.78 -17.12
CA TRP A 58 -0.01 -13.30 -18.23
C TRP A 58 0.41 -12.58 -19.52
N GLU A 59 1.18 -13.25 -20.39
CA GLU A 59 1.31 -12.81 -21.79
C GLU A 59 -0.07 -12.85 -22.46
N LYS A 60 -0.69 -11.67 -22.60
CA LYS A 60 -2.07 -11.55 -23.08
C LYS A 60 -2.11 -11.64 -24.61
N PRO A 61 -2.86 -12.59 -25.19
CA PRO A 61 -2.76 -12.92 -26.62
C PRO A 61 -3.05 -11.71 -27.51
N ILE A 62 -2.30 -11.62 -28.61
CA ILE A 62 -2.56 -10.68 -29.70
C ILE A 62 -3.71 -11.27 -30.52
N LEU A 63 -4.86 -10.61 -30.50
CA LEU A 63 -6.06 -11.06 -31.20
C LEU A 63 -6.10 -10.50 -32.63
N SER A 64 -6.54 -11.32 -33.58
CA SER A 64 -6.95 -10.88 -34.91
C SER A 64 -8.24 -10.04 -34.87
N GLN A 65 -8.52 -9.31 -35.95
CA GLN A 65 -9.71 -8.47 -36.05
C GLN A 65 -11.03 -9.26 -35.90
N THR A 66 -11.06 -10.50 -36.40
CA THR A 66 -12.21 -11.41 -36.29
C THR A 66 -12.41 -11.93 -34.87
N GLU A 67 -11.34 -12.21 -34.13
CA GLU A 67 -11.42 -12.61 -32.71
C GLU A 67 -11.85 -11.43 -31.83
N ILE A 68 -11.43 -10.21 -32.15
CA ILE A 68 -11.90 -8.98 -31.50
C ILE A 68 -13.41 -8.81 -31.71
N GLU A 69 -13.90 -8.95 -32.95
CA GLU A 69 -15.34 -8.87 -33.23
C GLU A 69 -16.14 -9.97 -32.51
N GLN A 70 -15.63 -11.21 -32.50
CA GLN A 70 -16.25 -12.32 -31.77
C GLN A 70 -16.30 -12.06 -30.26
N LYS A 71 -15.19 -11.62 -29.66
CA LYS A 71 -15.16 -11.28 -28.23
C LYS A 71 -16.04 -10.09 -27.87
N ILE A 72 -16.21 -9.10 -28.75
CA ILE A 72 -17.15 -7.99 -28.51
C ILE A 72 -18.60 -8.50 -28.48
N LYS A 73 -18.96 -9.44 -29.37
CA LYS A 73 -20.29 -10.09 -29.36
C LYS A 73 -20.50 -10.93 -28.08
N GLU A 74 -19.50 -11.73 -27.70
CA GLU A 74 -19.49 -12.51 -26.45
C GLU A 74 -19.64 -11.60 -25.21
N TYR A 75 -18.83 -10.54 -25.12
CA TYR A 75 -18.84 -9.55 -24.04
C TYR A 75 -20.19 -8.85 -23.91
N ASN A 76 -20.77 -8.39 -25.04
CA ASN A 76 -22.05 -7.71 -25.06
C ASN A 76 -23.23 -8.64 -24.72
N SER A 77 -23.17 -9.92 -25.10
CA SER A 77 -24.23 -10.90 -24.78
C SER A 77 -24.34 -11.24 -23.29
N GLN A 78 -23.27 -11.03 -22.53
CA GLN A 78 -23.21 -11.23 -21.08
C GLN A 78 -23.57 -9.98 -20.27
N ILE A 79 -23.86 -8.84 -20.92
CA ILE A 79 -24.09 -7.55 -20.27
C ILE A 79 -25.59 -7.25 -20.12
N ASN A 80 -26.00 -7.04 -18.86
CA ASN A 80 -27.37 -6.65 -18.47
C ASN A 80 -27.53 -5.12 -18.32
N SER A 81 -26.73 -4.30 -19.01
CA SER A 81 -26.71 -2.83 -18.85
C SER A 81 -26.23 -2.12 -20.12
N ASN A 82 -26.37 -0.79 -20.20
CA ASN A 82 -25.98 -0.02 -21.39
C ASN A 82 -24.46 0.22 -21.53
N LEU A 83 -23.61 -0.63 -20.94
CA LEU A 83 -22.14 -0.50 -20.87
C LEU A 83 -21.42 -1.35 -21.94
N PHE A 84 -22.01 -1.43 -23.12
CA PHE A 84 -21.53 -2.24 -24.25
C PHE A 84 -20.16 -1.79 -24.81
N MET A 85 -19.52 -2.69 -25.55
CA MET A 85 -18.41 -2.38 -26.45
C MET A 85 -18.88 -2.25 -27.89
N SER A 86 -18.29 -1.32 -28.64
CA SER A 86 -18.62 -1.02 -30.03
C SER A 86 -17.38 -1.08 -30.91
N LEU A 87 -17.45 -1.86 -31.99
CA LEU A 87 -16.39 -1.96 -32.99
C LEU A 87 -16.44 -0.76 -33.97
N ASN A 88 -15.28 -0.19 -34.28
CA ASN A 88 -15.13 0.94 -35.19
C ASN A 88 -14.64 0.51 -36.57
N LYS A 89 -14.82 1.37 -37.58
CA LYS A 89 -14.39 1.12 -38.97
C LYS A 89 -12.87 1.07 -39.16
N ASP A 90 -12.08 1.61 -38.23
CA ASP A 90 -10.61 1.57 -38.22
C ASP A 90 -10.06 0.30 -37.53
N GLY A 91 -10.93 -0.68 -37.21
CA GLY A 91 -10.57 -1.89 -36.46
C GLY A 91 -10.43 -1.69 -34.95
N SER A 92 -10.33 -0.45 -34.48
CA SER A 92 -10.37 -0.13 -33.05
C SER A 92 -11.76 -0.40 -32.46
N TYR A 93 -11.89 -0.39 -31.13
CA TYR A 93 -13.18 -0.48 -30.47
C TYR A 93 -13.26 0.52 -29.31
N THR A 94 -14.49 0.85 -28.91
CA THR A 94 -14.76 1.70 -27.73
C THR A 94 -15.57 0.92 -26.72
N GLY A 95 -15.55 1.34 -25.45
CA GLY A 95 -16.35 0.72 -24.40
C GLY A 95 -16.02 1.28 -23.03
N PHE A 96 -16.64 0.68 -22.01
CA PHE A 96 -16.57 1.19 -20.65
C PHE A 96 -15.61 0.37 -19.79
N ILE A 97 -14.75 1.07 -19.04
CA ILE A 97 -14.06 0.51 -17.87
C ILE A 97 -14.58 1.19 -16.59
N LYS A 98 -14.52 0.48 -15.48
CA LYS A 98 -14.83 0.99 -14.13
C LYS A 98 -13.56 0.97 -13.30
N VAL A 99 -13.21 2.10 -12.70
CA VAL A 99 -12.04 2.25 -11.85
C VAL A 99 -12.48 2.73 -10.46
N GLN A 100 -12.03 2.03 -9.42
CA GLN A 100 -12.15 2.44 -8.01
C GLN A 100 -10.90 3.22 -7.60
N LEU A 101 -11.07 4.41 -7.03
CA LEU A 101 -9.97 5.24 -6.56
C LEU A 101 -9.75 5.02 -5.05
N LYS A 102 -8.58 4.48 -4.69
CA LYS A 102 -8.13 4.26 -3.32
C LYS A 102 -6.89 5.10 -3.05
N LEU A 103 -7.08 6.42 -3.02
CA LEU A 103 -6.04 7.39 -2.64
C LEU A 103 -6.08 7.60 -1.12
N ILE A 104 -4.91 7.70 -0.49
CA ILE A 104 -4.77 7.66 0.98
C ILE A 104 -4.45 9.06 1.54
N ARG A 105 -3.80 9.92 0.74
CA ARG A 105 -3.40 11.28 1.12
C ARG A 105 -4.48 12.32 0.78
N PRO A 106 -4.59 13.43 1.54
CA PRO A 106 -5.50 14.51 1.20
C PRO A 106 -5.02 15.20 -0.08
N VAL A 107 -5.84 15.13 -1.13
CA VAL A 107 -5.51 15.56 -2.49
C VAL A 107 -5.17 17.04 -2.50
N SER A 108 -3.92 17.35 -2.87
CA SER A 108 -3.58 18.72 -3.27
C SER A 108 -4.33 19.07 -4.55
N VAL A 109 -5.23 20.05 -4.47
CA VAL A 109 -5.78 20.76 -5.62
C VAL A 109 -5.18 22.18 -5.69
N PRO A 110 -5.11 22.83 -6.86
CA PRO A 110 -4.82 24.25 -6.93
C PRO A 110 -5.92 25.02 -6.20
N ALA A 111 -5.58 25.99 -5.34
CA ALA A 111 -6.60 26.91 -4.86
C ALA A 111 -7.29 27.59 -6.05
N ASN A 112 -8.63 27.49 -6.10
CA ASN A 112 -9.42 28.17 -7.12
C ASN A 112 -9.08 29.66 -7.09
N LYS A 113 -8.63 30.19 -8.24
CA LYS A 113 -8.52 31.63 -8.43
C LYS A 113 -9.93 32.22 -8.37
N LYS A 114 -10.32 32.76 -7.22
CA LYS A 114 -11.43 33.72 -7.18
C LYS A 114 -11.12 34.80 -8.21
N ALA A 115 -12.12 35.19 -9.01
CA ALA A 115 -11.94 36.31 -9.92
C ALA A 115 -11.45 37.53 -9.13
N PRO A 116 -10.48 38.30 -9.63
CA PRO A 116 -10.01 39.50 -8.94
C PRO A 116 -11.18 40.48 -8.84
N SER A 117 -11.67 40.70 -7.62
CA SER A 117 -12.61 41.80 -7.38
C SER A 117 -11.92 43.11 -7.76
N ILE A 118 -12.63 43.97 -8.50
CA ILE A 118 -12.07 45.21 -9.04
C ILE A 118 -12.01 46.26 -7.92
N GLN A 119 -11.08 46.06 -6.97
CA GLN A 119 -10.91 46.94 -5.82
C GLN A 119 -9.58 46.75 -5.05
N ASP A 120 -8.44 46.66 -5.75
CA ASP A 120 -7.14 46.95 -5.08
C ASP A 120 -6.02 47.43 -6.04
N THR A 121 -6.26 48.53 -6.77
CA THR A 121 -5.27 49.15 -7.66
C THR A 121 -4.35 50.14 -6.93
N ARG A 122 -3.58 49.68 -5.92
CA ARG A 122 -2.48 50.48 -5.33
C ARG A 122 -1.49 49.72 -4.42
N LYS A 123 -0.42 49.12 -5.00
CA LYS A 123 1.02 49.36 -4.68
C LYS A 123 1.98 48.22 -5.06
N SER A 124 3.22 48.65 -5.34
CA SER A 124 4.51 47.95 -5.21
C SER A 124 4.78 46.65 -5.97
N SER A 125 5.73 46.75 -6.89
CA SER A 125 6.53 45.65 -7.43
C SER A 125 7.32 44.89 -6.36
N LEU A 126 7.19 43.57 -6.33
CA LEU A 126 8.20 42.63 -5.80
C LEU A 126 8.00 41.28 -6.49
N ARG A 127 9.09 40.66 -6.98
CA ARG A 127 9.06 39.32 -7.61
C ARG A 127 8.94 38.21 -6.55
N SER A 128 7.87 38.23 -5.76
CA SER A 128 7.50 37.02 -5.02
C SER A 128 7.04 35.96 -6.02
N GLN A 129 7.65 34.78 -5.99
CA GLN A 129 6.99 33.61 -6.58
C GLN A 129 5.72 33.40 -5.77
N ALA A 130 4.55 33.63 -6.39
CA ALA A 130 3.27 33.46 -5.72
C ALA A 130 3.11 31.99 -5.33
N VAL A 131 3.41 31.66 -4.06
CA VAL A 131 3.33 30.31 -3.51
C VAL A 131 1.92 29.81 -3.74
N LYS A 132 1.78 28.87 -4.68
CA LYS A 132 0.50 28.28 -5.08
C LYS A 132 -0.03 27.52 -3.87
N ARG A 133 -0.90 28.17 -3.09
CA ARG A 133 -1.58 27.54 -1.95
C ARG A 133 -2.30 26.29 -2.46
N ARG A 134 -1.74 25.11 -2.20
CA ARG A 134 -2.38 23.81 -2.46
C ARG A 134 -3.41 23.64 -1.36
N THR A 135 -4.69 23.70 -1.70
CA THR A 135 -5.76 23.36 -0.76
C THR A 135 -5.92 21.84 -0.76
N SER A 136 -5.89 21.23 0.41
CA SER A 136 -5.99 19.79 0.61
C SER A 136 -7.46 19.35 0.67
N PHE A 137 -7.96 18.74 -0.40
CA PHE A 137 -9.32 18.21 -0.47
C PHE A 137 -9.32 16.70 -0.21
N TYR A 138 -10.33 16.20 0.50
CA TYR A 138 -10.49 14.76 0.71
C TYR A 138 -11.37 14.19 -0.40
N LEU A 139 -10.78 13.38 -1.29
CA LEU A 139 -11.56 12.54 -2.18
C LEU A 139 -12.40 11.58 -1.32
N PRO A 140 -13.72 11.43 -1.58
CA PRO A 140 -14.53 10.46 -0.84
C PRO A 140 -13.94 9.05 -0.97
N LYS A 141 -13.94 8.31 0.14
CA LYS A 141 -13.52 6.89 0.15
C LYS A 141 -14.32 6.11 -0.88
N ASP A 142 -13.65 5.18 -1.56
CA ASP A 142 -14.25 4.29 -2.56
C ASP A 142 -14.97 5.02 -3.70
N THR A 143 -14.46 6.19 -4.08
CA THR A 143 -14.90 6.91 -5.27
C THR A 143 -14.71 6.05 -6.51
N ILE A 144 -15.79 5.74 -7.21
CA ILE A 144 -15.79 4.98 -8.47
C ILE A 144 -16.03 5.93 -9.66
N LYS A 145 -15.36 5.65 -10.79
CA LYS A 145 -15.71 6.23 -12.09
C LYS A 145 -15.80 5.17 -13.18
N HIS A 146 -16.84 5.31 -14.00
CA HIS A 146 -16.94 4.68 -15.30
C HIS A 146 -16.32 5.62 -16.33
N LEU A 147 -15.44 5.10 -17.18
CA LEU A 147 -14.78 5.83 -18.25
C LEU A 147 -15.16 5.15 -19.57
N HIS A 148 -15.70 5.93 -20.52
CA HIS A 148 -15.79 5.51 -21.91
C HIS A 148 -14.44 5.81 -22.58
N ILE A 149 -13.77 4.77 -23.04
CA ILE A 149 -12.42 4.85 -23.63
C ILE A 149 -12.34 4.02 -24.92
N ILE A 150 -11.20 4.09 -25.60
CA ILE A 150 -10.93 3.38 -26.85
C ILE A 150 -9.87 2.29 -26.65
N SER A 151 -9.80 1.31 -27.55
CA SER A 151 -8.95 0.12 -27.40
C SER A 151 -7.46 0.41 -27.31
N ARG A 152 -7.03 1.53 -27.89
CA ARG A 152 -5.64 2.03 -27.84
C ARG A 152 -5.33 2.91 -26.62
N THR A 153 -6.28 3.17 -25.73
CA THR A 153 -6.03 3.96 -24.52
C THR A 153 -5.17 3.19 -23.53
N CYS A 154 -4.05 3.75 -23.13
CA CYS A 154 -3.08 3.13 -22.22
C CYS A 154 -3.38 3.41 -20.74
N ALA A 155 -2.80 2.65 -19.82
CA ALA A 155 -2.99 2.81 -18.39
C ALA A 155 -2.52 4.18 -17.88
N SER A 156 -1.40 4.69 -18.41
CA SER A 156 -0.88 6.04 -18.16
C SER A 156 -1.93 7.13 -18.47
N GLU A 157 -2.58 7.08 -19.63
CA GLU A 157 -3.65 8.02 -20.00
C GLU A 157 -4.86 7.92 -19.07
N VAL A 158 -5.23 6.71 -18.61
CA VAL A 158 -6.31 6.51 -17.64
C VAL A 158 -5.96 7.13 -16.28
N ILE A 159 -4.70 6.98 -15.83
CA ILE A 159 -4.20 7.61 -14.61
C ILE A 159 -4.28 9.14 -14.74
N GLU A 160 -3.72 9.73 -15.80
CA GLU A 160 -3.75 11.19 -16.02
C GLU A 160 -5.19 11.73 -16.12
N ALA A 161 -6.07 11.06 -16.86
CA ALA A 161 -7.45 11.47 -17.04
C ALA A 161 -8.22 11.47 -15.70
N LEU A 162 -8.02 10.47 -14.85
CA LEU A 162 -8.63 10.40 -13.52
C LEU A 162 -8.08 11.47 -12.58
N LEU A 163 -6.75 11.61 -12.49
CA LEU A 163 -6.11 12.62 -11.65
C LEU A 163 -6.58 14.03 -12.03
N LYS A 164 -6.60 14.34 -13.33
CA LYS A 164 -7.15 15.60 -13.88
C LYS A 164 -8.63 15.78 -13.57
N LYS A 165 -9.46 14.72 -13.69
CA LYS A 165 -10.90 14.75 -13.38
C LYS A 165 -11.19 15.05 -11.90
N PHE A 166 -10.29 14.66 -11.00
CA PHE A 166 -10.37 14.94 -9.56
C PHE A 166 -9.45 16.08 -9.09
N MET A 167 -8.90 16.86 -10.02
CA MET A 167 -8.02 18.02 -9.76
C MET A 167 -6.74 17.71 -8.96
N VAL A 168 -6.30 16.45 -8.94
CA VAL A 168 -5.07 16.01 -8.27
C VAL A 168 -3.87 16.63 -9.02
N VAL A 169 -3.06 17.44 -8.34
CA VAL A 169 -1.83 18.05 -8.91
C VAL A 169 -0.53 17.50 -8.31
N ASP A 170 -0.56 16.21 -7.99
CA ASP A 170 0.62 15.38 -7.73
C ASP A 170 1.04 14.66 -9.02
N ASN A 171 2.33 14.30 -9.13
CA ASN A 171 2.89 13.69 -10.34
C ASN A 171 2.17 12.36 -10.65
N PRO A 172 1.66 12.14 -11.88
CA PRO A 172 1.00 10.88 -12.28
C PRO A 172 1.80 9.62 -11.93
N ARG A 173 3.14 9.66 -12.03
CA ARG A 173 4.03 8.53 -11.66
C ARG A 173 4.00 8.15 -10.17
N LYS A 174 3.35 8.93 -9.29
CA LYS A 174 3.07 8.54 -7.90
C LYS A 174 1.88 7.59 -7.76
N PHE A 175 1.14 7.35 -8.83
CA PHE A 175 -0.06 6.52 -8.85
C PHE A 175 0.14 5.38 -9.84
N ALA A 176 -0.51 4.26 -9.57
CA ALA A 176 -0.53 3.13 -10.49
C ALA A 176 -1.95 2.58 -10.62
N LEU A 177 -2.28 2.16 -11.85
CA LEU A 177 -3.50 1.43 -12.13
C LEU A 177 -3.19 -0.06 -11.94
N PHE A 178 -4.01 -0.73 -11.13
CA PHE A 178 -3.90 -2.15 -10.86
C PHE A 178 -5.09 -2.89 -11.46
N GLU A 179 -4.84 -4.06 -12.04
CA GLU A 179 -5.87 -5.08 -12.18
C GLU A 179 -6.02 -5.84 -10.86
N ARG A 180 -7.26 -6.00 -10.42
CA ARG A 180 -7.67 -6.84 -9.27
C ARG A 180 -8.53 -7.97 -9.81
N THR A 181 -8.16 -9.21 -9.49
CA THR A 181 -8.93 -10.40 -9.84
C THR A 181 -9.28 -11.20 -8.58
N GLU A 182 -10.37 -11.95 -8.62
CA GLU A 182 -10.92 -12.68 -7.47
C GLU A 182 -11.17 -14.14 -7.90
N LYS A 183 -10.37 -15.07 -7.37
CA LYS A 183 -10.33 -16.49 -7.76
C LYS A 183 -10.07 -17.34 -6.51
N ASP A 184 -10.81 -18.44 -6.36
CA ASP A 184 -10.68 -19.39 -5.25
C ASP A 184 -10.71 -18.70 -3.86
N ASP A 185 -11.64 -17.72 -3.73
CA ASP A 185 -11.81 -16.77 -2.62
C ASP A 185 -10.55 -15.95 -2.21
N GLN A 186 -9.49 -15.99 -3.03
CA GLN A 186 -8.33 -15.14 -2.93
C GLN A 186 -8.43 -13.92 -3.86
N VAL A 187 -7.89 -12.79 -3.41
CA VAL A 187 -7.82 -11.54 -4.16
C VAL A 187 -6.39 -11.32 -4.59
N TYR A 188 -6.18 -11.31 -5.91
CA TYR A 188 -4.89 -11.02 -6.54
C TYR A 188 -4.88 -9.58 -7.05
N LEU A 189 -3.72 -8.96 -7.03
CA LEU A 189 -3.51 -7.60 -7.49
C LEU A 189 -2.22 -7.53 -8.31
N ARG A 190 -2.30 -7.00 -9.54
CA ARG A 190 -1.13 -6.79 -10.41
C ARG A 190 -1.11 -5.34 -10.89
N LYS A 191 0.04 -4.70 -10.76
CA LYS A 191 0.33 -3.38 -11.34
C LYS A 191 0.34 -3.49 -12.87
N LEU A 192 -0.39 -2.61 -13.56
CA LEU A 192 -0.32 -2.50 -15.01
C LEU A 192 0.93 -1.73 -15.43
N SER A 193 1.51 -2.04 -16.60
CA SER A 193 2.51 -1.16 -17.22
C SER A 193 1.85 0.13 -17.73
N ASP A 194 2.63 1.21 -17.93
CA ASP A 194 2.11 2.49 -18.42
C ASP A 194 1.49 2.38 -19.84
N GLU A 195 1.87 1.35 -20.59
CA GLU A 195 1.49 1.01 -21.97
C GLU A 195 0.36 -0.04 -22.08
N GLU A 196 0.05 -0.79 -21.02
CA GLU A 196 -1.05 -1.76 -21.04
C GLU A 196 -2.39 -1.07 -21.30
N GLN A 197 -3.25 -1.70 -22.12
CA GLN A 197 -4.49 -1.11 -22.63
C GLN A 197 -5.72 -1.60 -21.85
N PRO A 198 -6.27 -0.84 -20.88
CA PRO A 198 -7.24 -1.41 -19.93
C PRO A 198 -8.58 -1.85 -20.58
N LEU A 199 -8.96 -1.28 -21.72
CA LEU A 199 -10.13 -1.75 -22.46
C LEU A 199 -9.90 -3.13 -23.10
N ARG A 200 -8.69 -3.43 -23.58
CA ARG A 200 -8.30 -4.76 -24.07
C ARG A 200 -8.31 -5.79 -22.95
N LEU A 201 -7.85 -5.39 -21.76
CA LEU A 201 -7.92 -6.24 -20.56
C LEU A 201 -9.37 -6.58 -20.20
N ARG A 202 -10.27 -5.59 -20.25
CA ARG A 202 -11.72 -5.79 -20.04
C ARG A 202 -12.37 -6.69 -21.10
N LEU A 203 -11.98 -6.55 -22.37
CA LEU A 203 -12.48 -7.42 -23.45
C LEU A 203 -12.03 -8.89 -23.28
N LEU A 204 -10.79 -9.10 -22.83
CA LEU A 204 -10.25 -10.44 -22.58
C LEU A 204 -10.91 -11.12 -21.37
N ALA A 205 -11.06 -10.40 -20.24
CA ALA A 205 -11.58 -10.95 -18.98
C ALA A 205 -13.11 -10.98 -18.86
N GLY A 206 -13.84 -10.33 -19.78
CA GLY A 206 -15.30 -10.26 -19.74
C GLY A 206 -15.87 -9.19 -18.78
N PRO A 207 -17.21 -9.06 -18.72
CA PRO A 207 -17.88 -8.03 -17.93
C PRO A 207 -17.91 -8.30 -16.42
N SER A 208 -17.41 -9.46 -15.97
CA SER A 208 -17.39 -9.82 -14.54
C SER A 208 -16.40 -8.97 -13.75
N GLU A 209 -16.89 -8.35 -12.67
CA GLU A 209 -16.11 -7.57 -11.70
C GLU A 209 -15.22 -8.45 -10.81
N LYS A 210 -15.55 -9.75 -10.68
CA LYS A 210 -14.69 -10.75 -10.02
C LYS A 210 -13.55 -11.19 -10.94
N ALA A 211 -13.84 -11.44 -12.21
CA ALA A 211 -12.81 -11.83 -13.19
C ALA A 211 -11.78 -10.71 -13.43
N LEU A 212 -12.23 -9.45 -13.41
CA LEU A 212 -11.37 -8.28 -13.45
C LEU A 212 -12.08 -7.06 -12.84
N SER A 213 -11.37 -6.27 -12.06
CA SER A 213 -11.74 -4.92 -11.62
C SER A 213 -10.50 -4.01 -11.64
N PHE A 214 -10.64 -2.71 -11.83
CA PHE A 214 -9.50 -1.78 -11.86
C PHE A 214 -9.46 -0.89 -10.61
N VAL A 215 -8.27 -0.73 -10.03
CA VAL A 215 -8.05 0.09 -8.83
C VAL A 215 -6.91 1.07 -9.08
N LEU A 216 -7.17 2.36 -8.89
CA LEU A 216 -6.13 3.39 -8.84
C LEU A 216 -5.68 3.55 -7.38
N LYS A 217 -4.46 3.09 -7.07
CA LYS A 217 -3.79 3.32 -5.76
C LYS A 217 -2.63 4.32 -5.94
N GLU A 218 -2.13 4.86 -4.84
CA GLU A 218 -0.78 5.43 -4.80
C GLU A 218 0.24 4.28 -4.96
N ASN A 219 1.32 4.48 -5.74
CA ASN A 219 2.29 3.43 -6.05
C ASN A 219 3.28 3.26 -4.90
N GLU A 220 2.97 2.37 -3.97
CA GLU A 220 3.76 2.11 -2.75
C GLU A 220 4.94 1.12 -2.95
N THR A 221 5.20 0.63 -4.17
CA THR A 221 6.21 -0.41 -4.48
C THR A 221 7.67 -0.05 -4.17
N GLY A 222 7.96 1.18 -3.72
CA GLY A 222 9.33 1.65 -3.45
C GLY A 222 10.19 1.89 -4.69
N GLU A 223 9.68 1.60 -5.89
CA GLU A 223 10.34 1.84 -7.18
C GLU A 223 10.50 3.33 -7.45
N VAL A 224 11.62 3.90 -7.01
CA VAL A 224 12.02 5.27 -7.34
C VAL A 224 12.47 5.32 -8.80
N ASN A 225 11.77 6.09 -9.64
CA ASN A 225 12.28 6.46 -10.96
C ASN A 225 13.44 7.46 -10.76
N TRP A 226 14.67 6.96 -10.81
CA TRP A 226 15.88 7.75 -10.58
C TRP A 226 16.15 8.77 -11.69
N ASP A 227 15.74 8.49 -12.93
CA ASP A 227 15.88 9.40 -14.08
C ASP A 227 15.06 10.70 -13.94
N ALA A 228 14.10 10.73 -13.01
CA ALA A 228 13.31 11.92 -12.70
C ALA A 228 14.05 12.95 -11.81
N PHE A 229 15.26 12.64 -11.34
CA PHE A 229 16.06 13.50 -10.45
C PHE A 229 17.32 14.02 -11.16
N SER A 230 17.76 15.22 -10.79
CA SER A 230 19.01 15.78 -11.31
C SER A 230 20.24 15.12 -10.68
N MET A 231 21.37 15.13 -11.40
CA MET A 231 22.62 14.52 -10.91
C MET A 231 23.05 14.99 -9.49
N PRO A 232 22.90 16.27 -9.09
CA PRO A 232 23.18 16.69 -7.72
C PRO A 232 22.22 16.11 -6.67
N GLU A 233 20.97 15.83 -7.02
CA GLU A 233 19.99 15.18 -6.14
C GLU A 233 20.33 13.69 -5.97
N LEU A 234 20.67 12.99 -7.07
CA LEU A 234 21.15 11.61 -7.04
C LEU A 234 22.41 11.46 -6.17
N GLN A 235 23.39 12.35 -6.34
CA GLN A 235 24.59 12.41 -5.48
C GLN A 235 24.28 12.81 -4.03
N ASN A 236 23.12 13.41 -3.75
CA ASN A 236 22.67 13.64 -2.37
C ASN A 236 22.06 12.39 -1.75
N PHE A 237 21.22 11.65 -2.48
CA PHE A 237 20.68 10.38 -2.02
C PHE A 237 21.78 9.35 -1.73
N LEU A 238 22.78 9.21 -2.62
CA LEU A 238 23.95 8.35 -2.38
C LEU A 238 24.69 8.72 -1.09
N ARG A 239 24.89 10.02 -0.81
CA ARG A 239 25.55 10.50 0.41
C ARG A 239 24.73 10.23 1.68
N ILE A 240 23.40 10.32 1.59
CA ILE A 240 22.49 9.99 2.70
C ILE A 240 22.56 8.48 2.98
N LEU A 241 22.41 7.65 1.95
CA LEU A 241 22.45 6.19 2.08
C LEU A 241 23.79 5.68 2.63
N GLN A 242 24.93 6.19 2.13
CA GLN A 242 26.24 5.84 2.66
C GLN A 242 26.38 6.20 4.15
N ARG A 243 25.87 7.38 4.56
CA ARG A 243 25.91 7.79 5.97
C ARG A 243 25.02 6.90 6.84
N GLU A 244 23.86 6.48 6.35
CA GLU A 244 22.96 5.55 7.04
C GLU A 244 23.58 4.15 7.16
N GLU A 245 24.27 3.67 6.11
CA GLU A 245 25.05 2.43 6.14
C GLU A 245 26.18 2.48 7.18
N GLU A 246 26.98 3.54 7.19
CA GLU A 246 28.04 3.77 8.19
C GLU A 246 27.49 3.84 9.63
N GLU A 247 26.29 4.39 9.83
CA GLU A 247 25.56 4.41 11.10
C GLU A 247 25.11 3.00 11.52
N HIS A 248 24.57 2.21 10.58
CA HIS A 248 24.12 0.84 10.82
C HIS A 248 25.30 -0.11 11.13
N VAL A 249 26.40 -0.05 10.38
CA VAL A 249 27.61 -0.84 10.65
C VAL A 249 28.15 -0.54 12.04
N ARG A 250 28.20 0.74 12.43
CA ARG A 250 28.61 1.19 13.77
C ARG A 250 27.73 0.61 14.88
N GLN A 251 26.42 0.62 14.71
CA GLN A 251 25.46 0.03 15.66
C GLN A 251 25.61 -1.49 15.77
N ILE A 252 25.81 -2.20 14.66
CA ILE A 252 26.03 -3.65 14.64
C ILE A 252 27.32 -4.01 15.38
N LEU A 253 28.42 -3.30 15.12
CA LEU A 253 29.69 -3.51 15.80
C LEU A 253 29.58 -3.24 17.31
N GLN A 254 28.90 -2.17 17.73
CA GLN A 254 28.67 -1.88 19.15
C GLN A 254 27.83 -2.95 19.87
N LYS A 255 26.80 -3.49 19.21
CA LYS A 255 26.00 -4.60 19.76
C LYS A 255 26.85 -5.88 19.88
N TYR A 256 27.66 -6.17 18.87
CA TYR A 256 28.56 -7.33 18.88
C TYR A 256 29.63 -7.23 19.97
N THR A 257 30.29 -6.08 20.13
CA THR A 257 31.31 -5.91 21.20
C THR A 257 30.70 -6.00 22.59
N HIS A 258 29.52 -5.41 22.83
CA HIS A 258 28.83 -5.49 24.11
C HIS A 258 28.40 -6.94 24.45
N CYS A 259 27.86 -7.67 23.47
CA CYS A 259 27.50 -9.08 23.65
C CYS A 259 28.74 -9.95 23.94
N ARG A 260 29.83 -9.74 23.18
CA ARG A 260 31.11 -10.42 23.38
C ARG A 260 31.70 -10.15 24.78
N GLN A 261 31.63 -8.91 25.28
CA GLN A 261 32.09 -8.56 26.63
C GLN A 261 31.32 -9.34 27.71
N LYS A 262 29.98 -9.35 27.66
CA LYS A 262 29.15 -10.14 28.58
C LYS A 262 29.49 -11.64 28.57
N ILE A 263 29.73 -12.21 27.39
CA ILE A 263 30.14 -13.62 27.25
C ILE A 263 31.53 -13.83 27.90
N GLN A 264 32.48 -12.92 27.71
CA GLN A 264 33.81 -13.02 28.33
C GLN A 264 33.75 -12.87 29.86
N GLU A 265 32.88 -12.01 30.39
CA GLU A 265 32.61 -11.85 31.83
C GLU A 265 31.97 -13.13 32.44
N ALA A 266 30.98 -13.71 31.74
CA ALA A 266 30.33 -14.96 32.14
C ALA A 266 31.25 -16.20 32.05
N LEU A 267 32.27 -16.17 31.20
CA LEU A 267 33.31 -17.20 31.13
C LEU A 267 34.39 -16.99 32.20
N ALA A 268 34.80 -15.75 32.47
CA ALA A 268 35.80 -15.43 33.49
C ALA A 268 35.31 -15.69 34.93
N THR A 269 33.99 -15.64 35.15
CA THR A 269 33.35 -16.00 36.44
C THR A 269 33.17 -17.51 36.64
N GLN A 270 33.21 -18.31 35.57
CA GLN A 270 33.27 -19.77 35.66
C GLN A 270 34.70 -20.25 35.93
N THR A 271 35.11 -20.17 37.19
CA THR A 271 36.36 -20.79 37.66
C THR A 271 36.21 -22.32 37.60
N PRO A 272 37.16 -23.08 37.02
CA PRO A 272 37.10 -24.54 37.04
C PRO A 272 37.31 -25.06 38.47
N GLY A 273 36.42 -25.96 38.91
CA GLY A 273 36.54 -26.74 40.14
C GLY A 273 36.99 -28.17 39.88
#